data_AF-A0A1A9C812-F1
#
_entry.id   AF-A0A1A9C812-F1
#
_cell.length_a   1.000
_cell.length_b   1.000
_cell.length_c   1.000
_cell.angle_alpha   90.00
_cell.angle_beta   90.00
_cell.angle_gamma   90.00
#
_symmetry.space_group_name_H-M   'P 1'
#
loop_
_entity.id
_entity.type
_entity.pdbx_description
1 polymer ?
#
loop_
_entity_poly.entity_id
_entity_poly.type
_entity_poly.pdbx_seq_one_letter_code
_entity_poly.pdbx_strand_id
1 'polypeptide(L)'
;MSGTPVPPRGFRAVRGRGYRPEQVDAYAAALSRDRDAAWERAARLTVLAKDMEAEAVRLRETVARLAPQTYETLGERARRIFQLALEEAAAVREGAHQEAQRLAEVAQAHADSVHGAAQAYADTVRAEAEEHARRRLLAARTEADETRIAARRAIKESRGEALGVLREMRRRTTGMLAEQTKEHAERWAE
;
A
#
# COMPACT_ATOMS: atom_id res chain seq x y z
N MET A 1 -25.23 -5.01 -24.42
CA MET A 1 -24.95 -4.36 -23.12
C MET A 1 -23.58 -4.78 -22.67
N SER A 2 -22.58 -3.91 -22.80
CA SER A 2 -21.18 -4.25 -22.56
C SER A 2 -20.83 -3.92 -21.11
N GLY A 3 -20.71 -4.96 -20.28
CA GLY A 3 -20.26 -4.83 -18.91
C GLY A 3 -18.77 -4.52 -18.89
N THR A 4 -18.42 -3.30 -18.45
CA THR A 4 -17.04 -2.94 -18.18
C THR A 4 -16.53 -3.81 -17.03
N PRO A 5 -15.39 -4.51 -17.17
CA PRO A 5 -14.82 -5.30 -16.08
C PRO A 5 -14.46 -4.35 -14.94
N VAL A 6 -15.09 -4.53 -13.78
CA VAL A 6 -14.70 -3.84 -12.55
C VAL A 6 -13.37 -4.45 -12.10
N PRO A 7 -12.26 -3.69 -12.03
CA PRO A 7 -11.02 -4.23 -11.52
C PRO A 7 -11.18 -4.55 -10.02
N PRO A 8 -10.44 -5.53 -9.48
CA PRO A 8 -10.63 -6.09 -8.14
C PRO A 8 -10.52 -5.09 -6.97
N ARG A 9 -10.10 -3.84 -7.23
CA ARG A 9 -9.96 -2.77 -6.23
C ARG A 9 -11.02 -1.65 -6.33
N GLY A 10 -12.02 -1.76 -7.21
CA GLY A 10 -13.17 -0.85 -7.24
C GLY A 10 -12.92 0.61 -7.66
N PHE A 11 -11.67 1.02 -7.93
CA PHE A 11 -11.36 2.37 -8.41
C PHE A 11 -11.80 2.54 -9.87
N ARG A 12 -12.64 3.55 -10.14
CA ARG A 12 -13.09 3.87 -11.49
C ARG A 12 -12.05 4.73 -12.19
N ALA A 13 -11.42 4.19 -13.24
CA ALA A 13 -10.59 4.98 -14.13
C ALA A 13 -11.45 6.04 -14.85
N VAL A 14 -10.97 7.29 -14.89
CA VAL A 14 -11.61 8.37 -15.66
C VAL A 14 -11.23 8.20 -17.14
N ARG A 15 -11.99 8.81 -18.06
CA ARG A 15 -11.65 8.86 -19.49
C ARG A 15 -10.37 9.72 -19.65
N GLY A 16 -9.22 9.06 -19.64
CA GLY A 16 -7.88 9.65 -19.55
C GLY A 16 -7.02 8.85 -18.58
N ARG A 17 -5.74 8.61 -18.88
CA ARG A 17 -4.84 7.71 -18.12
C ARG A 17 -4.57 8.22 -16.67
N GLY A 18 -5.53 8.09 -15.77
CA GLY A 18 -5.40 8.48 -14.36
C GLY A 18 -6.47 7.86 -13.44
N TYR A 19 -6.10 7.70 -12.16
CA TYR A 19 -7.04 7.34 -11.09
C TYR A 19 -7.85 8.58 -10.65
N ARG A 20 -8.98 8.38 -9.99
CA ARG A 20 -9.73 9.47 -9.32
C ARG A 20 -9.12 9.74 -7.94
N PRO A 21 -8.41 10.86 -7.73
CA PRO A 21 -7.79 11.17 -6.45
C PRO A 21 -8.82 11.14 -5.31
N GLU A 22 -10.03 11.64 -5.54
CA GLU A 22 -11.07 11.71 -4.51
C GLU A 22 -11.52 10.32 -4.03
N GLN A 23 -11.46 9.31 -4.91
CA GLN A 23 -11.77 7.92 -4.52
C GLN A 23 -10.66 7.30 -3.68
N VAL A 24 -9.40 7.62 -4.00
CA VAL A 24 -8.23 7.17 -3.22
C VAL A 24 -8.22 7.85 -1.86
N ASP A 25 -8.47 9.15 -1.82
CA ASP A 25 -8.54 9.94 -0.59
C ASP A 25 -9.68 9.45 0.31
N ALA A 26 -10.87 9.19 -0.26
CA ALA A 26 -11.99 8.64 0.49
C ALA A 26 -11.68 7.25 1.09
N TYR A 27 -10.99 6.39 0.33
CA TYR A 27 -10.58 5.07 0.78
C TYR A 27 -9.51 5.15 1.88
N ALA A 28 -8.48 5.98 1.69
CA ALA A 28 -7.43 6.22 2.68
C ALA A 28 -7.98 6.84 3.98
N ALA A 29 -8.95 7.74 3.86
CA ALA A 29 -9.65 8.31 5.00
C ALA A 29 -10.48 7.27 5.75
N ALA A 30 -11.14 6.34 5.05
CA ALA A 30 -11.86 5.24 5.69
C ALA A 30 -10.91 4.31 6.48
N LEU A 31 -9.79 3.90 5.86
CA LEU A 31 -8.77 3.10 6.54
C LEU A 31 -8.18 3.80 7.76
N SER A 32 -7.93 5.11 7.65
CA SER A 32 -7.40 5.90 8.77
C SER A 32 -8.40 5.95 9.93
N ARG A 33 -9.69 6.14 9.65
CA ARG A 33 -10.74 6.09 10.68
C ARG A 33 -10.83 4.72 11.35
N ASP A 34 -10.77 3.64 10.59
CA ASP A 34 -10.82 2.28 11.14
C ASP A 34 -9.61 1.98 12.03
N ARG A 35 -8.41 2.42 11.62
CA ARG A 35 -7.18 2.35 12.44
C ARG A 35 -7.35 3.13 13.73
N ASP A 36 -7.79 4.39 13.64
CA ASP A 36 -7.92 5.26 14.81
C ASP A 36 -8.96 4.72 15.79
N ALA A 37 -10.08 4.18 15.29
CA ALA A 37 -11.09 3.51 16.11
C ALA A 37 -10.56 2.23 16.77
N ALA A 38 -9.73 1.44 16.06
CA ALA A 38 -9.07 0.27 16.64
C ALA A 38 -8.07 0.65 17.74
N TRP A 39 -7.29 1.72 17.51
CA TRP A 39 -6.36 2.27 18.49
C TRP A 39 -7.07 2.79 19.75
N GLU A 40 -8.18 3.52 19.58
CA GLU A 40 -8.97 4.01 20.71
C GLU A 40 -9.55 2.86 21.54
N ARG A 41 -10.03 1.79 20.88
CA ARG A 41 -10.48 0.57 21.59
C ARG A 41 -9.35 -0.12 22.33
N ALA A 42 -8.17 -0.25 21.71
CA ALA A 42 -7.00 -0.84 22.37
C ALA A 42 -6.57 -0.03 23.59
N ALA A 43 -6.58 1.30 23.50
CA ALA A 43 -6.29 2.18 24.63
C ALA A 43 -7.31 2.00 25.77
N ARG A 44 -8.62 1.98 25.46
CA ARG A 44 -9.68 1.73 26.46
C ARG A 44 -9.52 0.37 27.15
N LEU A 45 -9.28 -0.69 26.39
CA LEU A 45 -9.07 -2.03 26.93
C LEU A 45 -7.80 -2.11 27.79
N THR A 46 -6.74 -1.38 27.41
CA THR A 46 -5.51 -1.32 28.21
C THR A 46 -5.74 -0.64 29.55
N VAL A 47 -6.54 0.43 29.60
CA VAL A 47 -6.93 1.08 30.85
C VAL A 47 -7.77 0.13 31.71
N LEU A 48 -8.80 -0.50 31.13
CA LEU A 48 -9.63 -1.45 31.84
C LEU A 48 -8.81 -2.62 32.43
N ALA A 49 -7.86 -3.15 31.66
CA ALA A 49 -6.97 -4.21 32.14
C ALA A 49 -6.14 -3.76 33.37
N LYS A 50 -5.61 -2.54 33.34
CA LYS A 50 -4.87 -1.94 34.48
C LYS A 50 -5.77 -1.72 35.69
N ASP A 51 -7.00 -1.24 35.48
CA ASP A 51 -7.96 -1.02 36.56
C ASP A 51 -8.35 -2.35 37.23
N MET A 52 -8.60 -3.39 36.43
CA MET A 52 -8.87 -4.74 36.92
C MET A 52 -7.68 -5.34 37.67
N GLU A 53 -6.44 -5.12 37.19
CA GLU A 53 -5.23 -5.57 37.86
C GLU A 53 -5.06 -4.87 39.22
N ALA A 54 -5.26 -3.55 39.27
CA ALA A 54 -5.22 -2.78 40.51
C ALA A 54 -6.32 -3.22 41.49
N GLU A 55 -7.53 -3.51 41.01
CA GLU A 55 -8.61 -4.04 41.82
C GLU A 55 -8.28 -5.42 42.39
N ALA A 56 -7.73 -6.31 41.57
CA ALA A 56 -7.28 -7.63 42.02
C ALA A 56 -6.21 -7.52 43.11
N VAL A 57 -5.25 -6.59 43.00
CA VAL A 57 -4.25 -6.32 44.05
C VAL A 57 -4.93 -5.83 45.33
N ARG A 58 -5.83 -4.84 45.26
CA ARG A 58 -6.56 -4.33 46.44
C ARG A 58 -7.36 -5.43 47.13
N LEU A 59 -8.01 -6.31 46.37
CA LEU A 59 -8.75 -7.46 46.90
C LEU A 59 -7.80 -8.44 47.60
N ARG A 60 -6.65 -8.76 46.99
CA ARG A 60 -5.63 -9.62 47.62
C ARG A 60 -5.10 -9.05 48.93
N GLU A 61 -4.80 -7.75 48.98
CA GLU A 61 -4.37 -7.10 50.22
C GLU A 61 -5.46 -7.12 51.29
N THR A 62 -6.71 -6.90 50.89
CA THR A 62 -7.85 -6.94 51.80
C THR A 62 -8.00 -8.34 52.40
N VAL A 63 -7.87 -9.38 51.58
CA VAL A 63 -7.86 -10.77 52.04
C VAL A 63 -6.67 -11.07 52.94
N ALA A 64 -5.47 -10.57 52.61
CA ALA A 64 -4.25 -10.78 53.40
C ALA A 64 -4.30 -10.10 54.78
N ARG A 65 -5.05 -8.99 54.92
CA ARG A 65 -5.28 -8.28 56.20
C ARG A 65 -6.29 -8.99 57.10
N LEU A 66 -7.09 -9.93 56.59
CA LEU A 66 -7.95 -10.74 57.43
C LEU A 66 -7.06 -11.68 58.27
N ALA A 67 -7.24 -11.67 59.59
CA ALA A 67 -6.55 -12.60 60.47
C ALA A 67 -6.82 -14.03 59.96
N PRO A 68 -5.80 -14.92 59.93
CA PRO A 68 -6.02 -16.32 59.57
C PRO A 68 -7.08 -16.89 60.52
N GLN A 69 -8.28 -17.10 60.00
CA GLN A 69 -9.31 -17.83 60.74
C GLN A 69 -8.86 -19.28 60.76
N THR A 70 -8.15 -19.67 61.82
CA THR A 70 -7.60 -21.03 61.96
C THR A 70 -8.68 -22.05 62.27
N TYR A 71 -9.90 -21.60 62.61
CA TYR A 71 -11.09 -22.43 62.81
C TYR A 71 -10.85 -23.67 63.69
N GLU A 72 -9.84 -23.65 64.56
CA GLU A 72 -9.42 -24.83 65.32
C GLU A 72 -10.47 -25.29 66.34
N THR A 73 -11.37 -24.38 66.71
CA THR A 73 -12.52 -24.62 67.58
C THR A 73 -13.73 -25.24 66.87
N LEU A 74 -13.68 -25.40 65.53
CA LEU A 74 -14.75 -26.04 64.77
C LEU A 74 -14.84 -27.54 65.08
N GLY A 75 -16.07 -28.02 65.28
CA GLY A 75 -16.37 -29.45 65.30
C GLY A 75 -15.93 -30.14 64.01
N GLU A 76 -15.65 -31.43 64.08
CA GLU A 76 -15.05 -32.22 62.99
C GLU A 76 -15.79 -32.08 61.63
N ARG A 77 -17.13 -32.01 61.66
CA ARG A 77 -17.97 -31.80 60.47
C ARG A 77 -17.73 -30.43 59.82
N ALA A 78 -17.54 -29.38 60.60
CA ALA A 78 -17.32 -28.04 60.08
C ALA A 78 -15.89 -27.87 59.53
N ARG A 79 -14.89 -28.58 60.11
CA ARG A 79 -13.54 -28.69 59.52
C ARG A 79 -13.55 -29.35 58.14
N ARG A 80 -14.30 -30.45 57.96
CA ARG A 80 -14.46 -31.10 56.65
C ARG A 80 -15.08 -30.16 55.61
N ILE A 81 -16.12 -29.40 55.99
CA ILE A 81 -16.75 -28.42 55.08
C ILE A 81 -15.77 -27.30 54.71
N PHE A 82 -14.97 -26.82 55.68
CA PHE A 82 -13.97 -25.79 55.42
C PHE A 82 -12.87 -26.28 54.47
N GLN A 83 -12.36 -27.50 54.65
CA GLN A 83 -11.40 -28.10 53.71
C GLN A 83 -11.97 -28.20 52.29
N LEU A 84 -13.20 -28.70 52.15
CA LEU A 84 -13.88 -28.77 50.86
C LEU A 84 -14.02 -27.38 50.22
N ALA A 85 -14.34 -26.35 51.00
CA ALA A 85 -14.44 -24.99 50.50
C ALA A 85 -13.09 -24.42 50.04
N LEU A 86 -11.97 -24.78 50.70
CA LEU A 86 -10.62 -24.40 50.27
C LEU A 86 -10.21 -25.10 48.97
N GLU A 87 -10.52 -26.39 48.84
CA GLU A 87 -10.30 -27.18 47.63
C GLU A 87 -11.09 -26.59 46.46
N GLU A 88 -12.37 -26.31 46.66
CA GLU A 88 -13.23 -25.67 45.65
C GLU A 88 -12.71 -24.27 45.28
N ALA A 89 -12.33 -23.45 46.27
CA ALA A 89 -11.77 -22.13 46.00
C ALA A 89 -10.45 -22.20 45.21
N ALA A 90 -9.61 -23.21 45.47
CA ALA A 90 -8.39 -23.46 44.70
C ALA A 90 -8.73 -23.90 43.26
N ALA A 91 -9.68 -24.82 43.09
CA ALA A 91 -10.13 -25.30 41.78
C ALA A 91 -10.73 -24.16 40.93
N VAL A 92 -11.58 -23.30 41.54
CA VAL A 92 -12.16 -22.13 40.87
C VAL A 92 -11.08 -21.13 40.44
N ARG A 93 -10.09 -20.85 41.30
CA ARG A 93 -8.98 -19.95 40.93
C ARG A 93 -8.15 -20.51 39.79
N GLU A 94 -7.79 -21.78 39.87
CA GLU A 94 -7.01 -22.44 38.83
C GLU A 94 -7.77 -22.47 37.50
N GLY A 95 -9.07 -22.82 37.51
CA GLY A 95 -9.92 -22.77 36.33
C GLY A 95 -10.05 -21.36 35.73
N ALA A 96 -10.19 -20.33 36.58
CA ALA A 96 -10.22 -18.95 36.12
C ALA A 96 -8.89 -18.51 35.49
N HIS A 97 -7.74 -18.92 36.05
CA HIS A 97 -6.42 -18.66 35.47
C HIS A 97 -6.24 -19.34 34.11
N GLN A 98 -6.62 -20.61 33.99
CA GLN A 98 -6.54 -21.36 32.74
C GLN A 98 -7.43 -20.76 31.66
N GLU A 99 -8.67 -20.38 31.99
CA GLU A 99 -9.57 -19.76 31.03
C GLU A 99 -9.10 -18.36 30.60
N ALA A 100 -8.56 -17.57 31.53
CA ALA A 100 -7.96 -16.28 31.19
C ALA A 100 -6.75 -16.43 30.23
N GLN A 101 -5.88 -17.42 30.48
CA GLN A 101 -4.77 -17.74 29.58
C GLN A 101 -5.27 -18.16 28.20
N ARG A 102 -6.25 -19.07 28.15
CA ARG A 102 -6.86 -19.53 26.89
C ARG A 102 -7.47 -18.37 26.09
N LEU A 103 -8.20 -17.47 26.75
CA LEU A 103 -8.78 -16.29 26.09
C LEU A 103 -7.70 -15.35 25.55
N ALA A 104 -6.59 -15.16 26.29
CA ALA A 104 -5.46 -14.37 25.83
C ALA A 104 -4.78 -15.00 24.60
N GLU A 105 -4.57 -16.32 24.61
CA GLU A 105 -4.00 -17.06 23.47
C GLU A 105 -4.89 -16.98 22.23
N VAL A 106 -6.21 -17.13 22.39
CA VAL A 106 -7.19 -16.99 21.29
C VAL A 106 -7.17 -15.56 20.72
N ALA A 107 -7.14 -14.55 21.60
CA ALA A 107 -7.06 -13.15 21.17
C ALA A 107 -5.76 -12.86 20.42
N GLN A 108 -4.63 -13.40 20.90
CA GLN A 108 -3.32 -13.24 20.26
C GLN A 108 -3.29 -13.92 18.88
N ALA A 109 -3.75 -15.17 18.78
CA ALA A 109 -3.82 -15.88 17.51
C ALA A 109 -4.70 -15.17 16.48
N HIS A 110 -5.83 -14.60 16.94
CA HIS A 110 -6.69 -13.78 16.07
C HIS A 110 -5.98 -12.51 15.60
N ALA A 111 -5.30 -11.80 16.50
CA ALA A 111 -4.54 -10.60 16.16
C ALA A 111 -3.43 -10.89 15.13
N ASP A 112 -2.67 -11.97 15.34
CA ASP A 112 -1.61 -12.40 14.43
C ASP A 112 -2.16 -12.80 13.06
N SER A 113 -3.31 -13.48 13.02
CA SER A 113 -3.98 -13.83 11.76
C SER A 113 -4.44 -12.59 10.99
N VAL A 114 -5.05 -11.61 11.67
CA VAL A 114 -5.51 -10.37 11.04
C VAL A 114 -4.31 -9.55 10.54
N HIS A 115 -3.26 -9.46 11.34
CA HIS A 115 -2.03 -8.77 10.96
C HIS A 115 -1.36 -9.43 9.75
N GLY A 116 -1.21 -10.76 9.77
CA GLY A 116 -0.65 -11.52 8.65
C GLY A 116 -1.45 -11.36 7.36
N ALA A 117 -2.78 -11.40 7.44
CA ALA A 117 -3.66 -11.18 6.28
C ALA A 117 -3.53 -9.75 5.73
N ALA A 118 -3.50 -8.74 6.60
CA ALA A 118 -3.32 -7.35 6.21
C ALA A 118 -1.95 -7.12 5.54
N GLN A 119 -0.89 -7.71 6.08
CA GLN A 119 0.46 -7.64 5.53
C GLN A 119 0.56 -8.30 4.15
N ALA A 120 0.04 -9.53 3.99
CA ALA A 120 0.03 -10.23 2.71
C ALA A 120 -0.75 -9.46 1.63
N TYR A 121 -1.88 -8.86 2.01
CA TYR A 121 -2.64 -8.01 1.12
C TYR A 121 -1.84 -6.76 0.72
N ALA A 122 -1.24 -6.05 1.68
CA ALA A 122 -0.40 -4.88 1.43
C ALA A 122 0.77 -5.19 0.48
N ASP A 123 1.44 -6.33 0.68
CA ASP A 123 2.53 -6.80 -0.19
C ASP A 123 2.06 -7.08 -1.62
N THR A 124 0.88 -7.68 -1.77
CA THR A 124 0.25 -7.89 -3.08
C THR A 124 -0.05 -6.56 -3.77
N VAL A 125 -0.61 -5.58 -3.04
CA VAL A 125 -0.87 -4.22 -3.57
C VAL A 125 0.40 -3.56 -4.05
N ARG A 126 1.45 -3.61 -3.23
CA ARG A 126 2.74 -3.00 -3.53
C ARG A 126 3.36 -3.63 -4.79
N ALA A 127 3.37 -4.96 -4.87
CA ALA A 127 3.92 -5.66 -6.03
C ALA A 127 3.18 -5.30 -7.34
N GLU A 128 1.84 -5.28 -7.32
CA GLU A 128 1.02 -4.87 -8.47
C GLU A 128 1.30 -3.41 -8.88
N ALA A 129 1.40 -2.50 -7.91
CA ALA A 129 1.67 -1.09 -8.18
C ALA A 129 3.07 -0.88 -8.78
N GLU A 130 4.08 -1.57 -8.25
CA GLU A 130 5.45 -1.53 -8.77
C GLU A 130 5.52 -2.08 -10.20
N GLU A 131 4.85 -3.19 -10.49
CA GLU A 131 4.81 -3.75 -11.84
C GLU A 131 4.12 -2.79 -12.80
N HIS A 132 3.00 -2.19 -12.40
CA HIS A 132 2.30 -1.20 -13.20
C HIS A 132 3.19 0.01 -13.51
N ALA A 133 3.89 0.54 -12.50
CA ALA A 133 4.82 1.65 -12.65
C ALA A 133 5.96 1.30 -13.64
N ARG A 134 6.55 0.11 -13.52
CA ARG A 134 7.59 -0.38 -14.46
C ARG A 134 7.07 -0.44 -15.89
N ARG A 135 5.89 -1.03 -16.11
CA ARG A 135 5.25 -1.11 -17.45
C ARG A 135 4.98 0.29 -18.03
N ARG A 136 4.51 1.23 -17.21
CA ARG A 136 4.25 2.61 -17.64
C ARG A 136 5.53 3.35 -18.02
N LEU A 137 6.59 3.22 -17.22
CA LEU A 137 7.89 3.83 -17.51
C LEU A 137 8.52 3.27 -18.78
N LEU A 138 8.42 1.95 -19.00
CA LEU A 138 8.91 1.32 -20.22
C LEU A 138 8.16 1.87 -21.45
N ALA A 139 6.82 1.90 -21.40
CA ALA A 139 6.02 2.44 -22.50
C ALA A 139 6.35 3.91 -22.80
N ALA A 140 6.52 4.75 -21.78
CA ALA A 140 6.88 6.16 -21.95
C ALA A 140 8.27 6.33 -22.57
N ARG A 141 9.24 5.49 -22.21
CA ARG A 141 10.59 5.48 -22.81
C ARG A 141 10.53 5.08 -24.28
N THR A 142 9.79 4.02 -24.61
CA THR A 142 9.60 3.58 -25.99
C THR A 142 8.97 4.69 -26.84
N GLU A 143 7.91 5.33 -26.36
CA GLU A 143 7.23 6.44 -27.06
C GLU A 143 8.16 7.65 -27.27
N ALA A 144 8.95 7.99 -26.26
CA ALA A 144 9.95 9.06 -26.36
C ALA A 144 11.05 8.72 -27.39
N ASP A 145 11.51 7.47 -27.42
CA ASP A 145 12.50 7.00 -28.38
C ASP A 145 11.96 6.99 -29.81
N GLU A 146 10.74 6.53 -30.02
CA GLU A 146 10.06 6.57 -31.33
C GLU A 146 9.91 8.01 -31.83
N THR A 147 9.46 8.93 -30.96
CA THR A 147 9.34 10.35 -31.27
C THR A 147 10.68 10.96 -31.66
N ARG A 148 11.73 10.65 -30.90
CA ARG A 148 13.09 11.11 -31.18
C ARG A 148 13.63 10.58 -32.50
N ILE A 149 13.40 9.30 -32.81
CA ILE A 149 13.82 8.68 -34.07
C ILE A 149 13.06 9.31 -35.24
N ALA A 150 11.75 9.48 -35.13
CA ALA A 150 10.92 10.11 -36.16
C ALA A 150 11.38 11.55 -36.45
N ALA A 151 11.61 12.36 -35.41
CA ALA A 151 12.12 13.72 -35.55
C ALA A 151 13.48 13.77 -36.27
N ARG A 152 14.41 12.88 -35.90
CA ARG A 152 15.72 12.79 -36.56
C ARG A 152 15.62 12.40 -38.03
N ARG A 153 14.70 11.48 -38.37
CA ARG A 153 14.44 11.08 -39.77
C ARG A 153 13.90 12.26 -40.58
N ALA A 154 12.89 12.96 -40.05
CA ALA A 154 12.30 14.13 -40.70
C ALA A 154 13.33 15.27 -40.93
N ILE A 155 14.22 15.52 -39.95
CA ILE A 155 15.32 16.49 -40.12
C ILE A 155 16.29 16.04 -41.22
N LYS A 156 16.64 14.74 -41.27
CA LYS A 156 17.55 14.22 -42.30
C LYS A 156 16.94 14.32 -43.69
N GLU A 157 15.66 14.01 -43.83
CA GLU A 157 14.92 14.08 -45.08
C GLU A 157 14.79 15.53 -45.58
N SER A 158 14.28 16.44 -44.74
CA SER A 158 14.16 17.86 -45.10
C SER A 158 15.50 18.52 -45.46
N ARG A 159 16.59 18.17 -44.75
CA ARG A 159 17.94 18.60 -45.13
C ARG A 159 18.37 18.03 -46.47
N GLY A 160 18.06 16.76 -46.74
CA GLY A 160 18.33 16.10 -48.02
C GLY A 160 17.64 16.80 -49.18
N GLU A 161 16.35 17.11 -49.03
CA GLU A 161 15.55 17.85 -50.00
C GLU A 161 16.10 19.25 -50.25
N ALA A 162 16.35 20.03 -49.18
CA ALA A 162 16.89 21.39 -49.30
C ALA A 162 18.25 21.42 -50.01
N LEU A 163 19.14 20.48 -49.69
CA LEU A 163 20.43 20.36 -50.38
C LEU A 163 20.27 19.87 -51.82
N GLY A 164 19.28 19.03 -52.11
CA GLY A 164 18.92 18.61 -53.46
C GLY A 164 18.54 19.82 -54.34
N VAL A 165 17.61 20.64 -53.85
CA VAL A 165 17.18 21.88 -54.52
C VAL A 165 18.37 22.82 -54.75
N LEU A 166 19.23 23.02 -53.75
CA LEU A 166 20.41 23.87 -53.88
C LEU A 166 21.39 23.36 -54.95
N ARG A 167 21.64 22.04 -55.00
CA ARG A 167 22.52 21.44 -56.03
C ARG A 167 21.94 21.56 -57.43
N GLU A 168 20.63 21.43 -57.57
CA GLU A 168 19.96 21.63 -58.85
C GLU A 168 20.06 23.09 -59.32
N MET A 169 19.76 24.05 -58.43
CA MET A 169 19.92 25.48 -58.69
C MET A 169 21.34 25.81 -59.14
N ARG A 170 22.35 25.32 -58.41
CA ARG A 170 23.77 25.49 -58.79
C ARG A 170 24.07 24.93 -60.18
N ARG A 171 23.57 23.73 -60.52
CA ARG A 171 23.75 23.14 -61.86
C ARG A 171 23.11 24.00 -62.95
N ARG A 172 21.91 24.52 -62.73
CA ARG A 172 21.23 25.40 -63.69
C ARG A 172 21.98 26.72 -63.88
N THR A 173 22.41 27.37 -62.79
CA THR A 173 23.16 28.64 -62.86
C THR A 173 24.51 28.46 -63.54
N THR A 174 25.24 27.39 -63.23
CA THR A 174 26.53 27.09 -63.90
C THR A 174 26.35 26.79 -65.38
N GLY A 175 25.30 26.05 -65.76
CA GLY A 175 24.95 25.84 -67.17
C GLY A 175 24.61 27.15 -67.88
N MET A 176 23.76 28.00 -67.28
CA MET A 176 23.39 29.30 -67.84
C MET A 176 24.60 30.23 -68.03
N LEU A 177 25.52 30.27 -67.07
CA LEU A 177 26.76 31.03 -67.19
C LEU A 177 27.65 30.49 -68.32
N ALA A 178 27.76 29.17 -68.46
CA ALA A 178 28.53 28.56 -69.55
C ALA A 178 27.94 28.91 -70.93
N GLU A 179 26.63 28.87 -71.09
CA GLU A 179 25.97 29.28 -72.33
C GLU A 179 26.17 30.78 -72.61
N GLN A 180 26.02 31.66 -71.61
CA GLN A 180 26.35 33.08 -71.78
C GLN A 180 27.80 33.30 -72.23
N THR A 181 28.76 32.56 -71.65
CA THR A 181 30.16 32.68 -72.07
C THR A 181 30.39 32.24 -73.52
N LYS A 182 29.68 31.21 -74.00
CA LYS A 182 29.73 30.81 -75.42
C LYS A 182 29.15 31.87 -76.33
N GLU A 183 27.94 32.36 -76.04
CA GLU A 183 27.29 33.43 -76.81
C GLU A 183 28.14 34.71 -76.88
N HIS A 184 28.87 35.04 -75.80
CA HIS A 184 29.82 36.15 -75.82
C HIS A 184 31.06 35.85 -76.67
N ALA A 185 31.64 34.65 -76.58
CA ALA A 185 32.77 34.27 -77.40
C ALA A 185 32.43 34.25 -78.91
N GLU A 186 31.23 33.78 -79.26
CA GLU A 186 30.72 33.78 -80.64
C GLU A 186 30.54 35.21 -81.17
N ARG A 187 29.94 36.11 -80.38
CA ARG A 187 29.79 37.53 -80.74
C ARG A 187 31.10 38.31 -80.87
N TRP A 188 32.20 37.83 -80.28
CA TRP A 188 33.52 38.46 -80.40
C TRP A 188 34.36 37.86 -81.54
N ALA A 189 33.88 36.78 -82.16
CA ALA A 189 34.51 36.12 -83.31
C ALA A 189 33.90 36.55 -84.67
N GLU A 190 32.76 37.26 -84.65
CA GLU A 190 32.20 38.03 -85.77
C GLU A 190 32.85 39.42 -85.89
#